data_AF-A0A5N6L697-F1
#
_entry.id   AF-A0A5N6L697-F1
#
_cell.length_a   1.000
_cell.length_b   1.000
_cell.length_c   1.000
_cell.angle_alpha   90.00
_cell.angle_beta   90.00
_cell.angle_gamma   90.00
#
_symmetry.space_group_name_H-M   'P 1'
#
loop_
_entity.id
_entity.type
_entity.pdbx_description
1 polymer ?
#
loop_
_entity_poly.entity_id
_entity_poly.type
_entity_poly.pdbx_seq_one_letter_code
_entity_poly.pdbx_strand_id
1 'polypeptide(L)'
;MEKIEEEIKGKEFFGGESIGYLDIALGWIPHWLPVWEEVGSMQILDPLKFPATASWMKKLLNHPIIKDDLPPRQKMILYFHERIKFLSSLPRGWIKI
;
A
#
# COMPACT_ATOMS: atom_id res chain seq x y z
N MET A 1 -4.76 3.92 9.43
CA MET A 1 -5.22 4.79 8.33
C MET A 1 -5.57 6.18 8.81
N GLU A 2 -6.36 6.35 9.88
CA GLU A 2 -6.71 7.67 10.42
C GLU A 2 -5.51 8.61 10.65
N LYS A 3 -4.44 8.14 11.30
CA LYS A 3 -3.22 8.94 11.49
C LYS A 3 -2.51 9.30 10.18
N ILE A 4 -2.51 8.41 9.20
CA ILE A 4 -1.92 8.69 7.89
C ILE A 4 -2.73 9.78 7.18
N GLU A 5 -4.06 9.68 7.26
CA GLU A 5 -4.99 10.66 6.69
C GLU A 5 -4.82 12.04 7.33
N GLU A 6 -4.76 12.12 8.67
CA GLU A 6 -4.52 13.36 9.40
C GLU A 6 -3.20 14.03 8.98
N GLU A 7 -2.13 13.24 8.84
CA GLU A 7 -0.80 13.75 8.50
C GLU A 7 -0.66 14.23 7.05
N ILE A 8 -1.32 13.56 6.10
CA ILE A 8 -1.26 13.93 4.67
C ILE A 8 -2.28 15.00 4.28
N LYS A 9 -3.30 15.23 5.13
CA LYS A 9 -4.37 16.19 4.83
C LYS A 9 -3.81 17.57 4.52
N GLY A 10 -4.21 18.10 3.35
CA GLY A 10 -3.77 19.41 2.87
C GLY A 10 -2.39 19.43 2.20
N LYS A 11 -1.74 18.27 2.02
CA LYS A 11 -0.44 18.15 1.33
C LYS A 11 -0.58 17.32 0.06
N GLU A 12 0.34 17.51 -0.89
CA GLU A 12 0.41 16.66 -2.08
C GLU A 12 1.18 15.37 -1.80
N PHE A 13 2.28 15.51 -1.07
CA PHE A 13 3.15 14.46 -0.55
C PHE A 13 3.35 14.69 0.95
N PHE A 14 3.82 13.70 1.71
CA PHE A 14 4.17 13.94 3.11
C PHE A 14 5.30 14.96 3.26
N GLY A 15 6.18 15.07 2.25
CA GLY A 15 7.18 16.13 2.10
C GLY A 15 6.63 17.52 1.71
N GLY A 16 5.32 17.67 1.52
CA GLY A 16 4.70 18.93 1.08
C GLY A 16 4.50 18.95 -0.43
N GLU A 17 5.28 19.79 -1.13
CA GLU A 17 5.22 19.99 -2.59
C GLU A 17 5.99 18.92 -3.39
N SER A 18 6.84 18.14 -2.71
CA SER A 18 7.65 17.09 -3.33
C SER A 18 7.77 15.86 -2.43
N ILE A 19 8.22 14.74 -3.01
CA ILE A 19 8.45 13.49 -2.29
C ILE A 19 9.44 13.72 -1.15
N GLY A 20 9.02 13.44 0.08
CA GLY A 20 9.84 13.47 1.28
C GLY A 20 10.11 12.09 1.86
N TYR A 21 10.72 12.07 3.05
CA TYR A 21 11.08 10.82 3.75
C TYR A 21 9.89 9.88 3.96
N LEU A 22 8.76 10.41 4.44
CA LEU A 22 7.58 9.60 4.74
C LEU A 22 6.92 9.03 3.48
N ASP A 23 7.00 9.72 2.34
CA ASP A 23 6.51 9.19 1.07
C ASP A 23 7.26 7.93 0.64
N ILE A 24 8.57 7.87 0.94
CA ILE A 24 9.41 6.69 0.67
C ILE A 24 9.13 5.60 1.71
N ALA A 25 9.12 5.95 3.00
CA ALA A 25 8.90 4.99 4.08
C ALA A 25 7.51 4.31 4.01
N LEU A 26 6.49 5.05 3.55
CA LEU A 26 5.12 4.56 3.37
C LEU A 26 4.83 4.18 1.91
N GLY A 27 5.78 4.34 0.99
CA GLY A 27 5.57 4.16 -0.45
C GLY A 27 5.22 2.75 -0.90
N TRP A 28 5.34 1.77 -0.01
CA TRP A 28 4.84 0.40 -0.25
C TRP A 28 3.30 0.32 -0.16
N ILE A 29 2.64 1.22 0.58
CA ILE A 29 1.19 1.20 0.82
C ILE A 29 0.40 1.30 -0.50
N PRO A 30 0.64 2.28 -1.38
CA PRO A 30 -0.11 2.41 -2.64
C PRO A 30 -0.04 1.16 -3.52
N HIS A 31 1.09 0.44 -3.46
CA HIS A 31 1.36 -0.70 -4.33
C HIS A 31 0.85 -2.03 -3.76
N TRP A 32 1.10 -2.30 -2.46
CA TRP A 32 0.77 -3.60 -1.85
C TRP A 32 -0.62 -3.66 -1.24
N LEU A 33 -1.09 -2.56 -0.64
CA LEU A 33 -2.36 -2.57 0.09
C LEU A 33 -3.55 -2.99 -0.80
N PRO A 34 -3.73 -2.47 -2.03
CA PRO A 34 -4.82 -2.91 -2.89
C PRO A 34 -4.72 -4.38 -3.32
N VAL A 35 -3.51 -4.95 -3.31
CA VAL A 35 -3.31 -6.38 -3.58
C VAL A 35 -3.71 -7.20 -2.37
N TRP A 36 -3.38 -6.76 -1.16
CA TRP A 36 -3.79 -7.45 0.07
C TRP A 36 -5.30 -7.42 0.27
N GLU A 37 -5.94 -6.30 -0.05
CA GLU A 37 -7.41 -6.18 0.00
C GLU A 37 -8.09 -7.18 -0.94
N GLU A 38 -7.59 -7.32 -2.17
CA GLU A 38 -8.11 -8.29 -3.14
C GLU A 38 -7.87 -9.73 -2.68
N VAL A 39 -6.63 -10.09 -2.40
CA VAL A 39 -6.26 -11.48 -2.05
C VAL A 39 -6.88 -11.90 -0.73
N GLY A 40 -6.94 -10.98 0.24
CA GLY A 40 -7.51 -11.21 1.56
C GLY A 40 -9.03 -11.02 1.62
N SER A 41 -9.67 -10.60 0.53
CA SER A 41 -11.11 -10.27 0.48
C SER A 41 -11.54 -9.35 1.63
N MET A 42 -10.76 -8.30 1.87
CA MET A 42 -10.97 -7.33 2.95
C MET A 42 -10.84 -5.90 2.45
N GLN A 43 -11.45 -4.94 3.16
CA GLN A 43 -11.29 -3.52 2.88
C GLN A 43 -10.57 -2.84 4.05
N ILE A 44 -9.43 -2.24 3.78
CA ILE A 44 -8.58 -1.52 4.74
C ILE A 44 -8.64 -0.02 4.47
N LEU A 45 -8.52 0.40 3.21
CA LEU A 45 -8.66 1.78 2.79
C LEU A 45 -10.00 1.98 2.10
N ASP A 46 -10.85 2.79 2.74
CA ASP A 46 -12.07 3.33 2.14
C ASP A 46 -11.76 4.74 1.62
N PRO A 47 -11.76 4.97 0.29
CA PRO A 47 -11.48 6.28 -0.29
C PRO A 47 -12.45 7.38 0.15
N LEU A 48 -13.66 7.02 0.60
CA LEU A 48 -14.63 7.99 1.14
C LEU A 48 -14.25 8.46 2.54
N LYS A 49 -13.61 7.59 3.34
CA LYS A 49 -13.13 7.91 4.70
C LYS A 49 -11.73 8.51 4.69
N PHE A 50 -10.88 8.12 3.73
CA PHE A 50 -9.48 8.53 3.64
C PHE A 50 -9.15 9.17 2.27
N PRO A 51 -9.84 10.26 1.88
CA PRO A 51 -9.69 10.85 0.56
C PRO A 51 -8.30 11.43 0.30
N ALA A 52 -7.62 12.01 1.31
CA ALA A 52 -6.30 12.58 1.13
C ALA A 52 -5.25 11.48 0.92
N THR A 53 -5.34 10.39 1.68
CA THR A 53 -4.49 9.21 1.50
C THR A 53 -4.72 8.56 0.14
N ALA A 54 -5.97 8.41 -0.29
CA ALA A 54 -6.29 7.86 -1.61
C ALA A 54 -5.75 8.74 -2.76
N SER A 55 -5.80 10.07 -2.60
CA SER A 55 -5.21 11.02 -3.54
C SER A 55 -3.69 10.90 -3.60
N TRP A 56 -3.04 10.85 -2.43
CA TRP A 56 -1.59 10.65 -2.32
C TRP A 56 -1.13 9.33 -2.96
N MET A 57 -1.84 8.22 -2.71
CA MET A 57 -1.53 6.92 -3.33
C MET A 57 -1.51 7.03 -4.86
N LYS A 58 -2.52 7.68 -5.44
CA LYS A 58 -2.59 7.90 -6.90
C LYS A 58 -1.46 8.78 -7.39
N LYS A 59 -1.14 9.87 -6.70
CA LYS A 59 -0.04 10.78 -7.07
C LYS A 59 1.30 10.08 -7.03
N LEU A 60 1.60 9.34 -5.96
CA LEU A 60 2.87 8.64 -5.79
C LEU A 60 3.09 7.59 -6.87
N LEU A 61 2.08 6.76 -7.17
CA LEU A 61 2.18 5.73 -8.21
C LEU A 61 2.34 6.30 -9.62
N ASN A 62 1.84 7.52 -9.88
CA ASN A 62 1.98 8.18 -11.16
C ASN A 62 3.22 9.09 -11.24
N HIS A 63 4.01 9.18 -10.17
CA HIS A 63 5.22 9.98 -10.17
C HIS A 63 6.22 9.42 -11.20
N PRO A 64 6.88 10.25 -12.03
CA PRO A 64 7.72 9.79 -13.14
C PRO A 64 8.83 8.81 -12.74
N ILE A 65 9.37 8.96 -11.54
CA ILE A 65 10.43 8.08 -11.00
C ILE A 65 9.88 6.72 -10.53
N ILE A 66 8.60 6.62 -10.20
CA ILE A 66 8.03 5.42 -9.56
C ILE A 66 7.22 4.58 -10.55
N LYS A 67 6.49 5.24 -11.47
CA LYS A 67 5.45 4.63 -12.30
C LYS A 67 5.90 3.40 -13.10
N ASP A 68 7.16 3.36 -13.53
CA ASP A 68 7.71 2.31 -14.40
C ASP A 68 8.60 1.31 -13.63
N ASP A 69 8.89 1.57 -12.35
CA ASP A 69 9.83 0.79 -11.54
C ASP A 69 9.15 -0.29 -10.68
N LEU A 70 7.82 -0.21 -10.53
CA LEU A 70 7.07 -1.14 -9.69
C LEU A 70 6.73 -2.45 -10.42
N PRO A 71 6.75 -3.60 -9.72
CA PRO A 71 6.32 -4.86 -10.31
C PRO A 71 4.89 -4.79 -10.87
N PRO A 72 4.60 -5.46 -11.99
CA PRO A 72 3.23 -5.56 -12.49
C PRO A 72 2.25 -6.10 -11.44
N ARG A 73 1.07 -5.48 -11.32
CA ARG A 73 0.04 -5.85 -10.34
C ARG A 73 -0.29 -7.35 -10.33
N GLN A 74 -0.40 -7.96 -11.50
CA GLN A 74 -0.70 -9.39 -11.62
C GLN A 74 0.38 -10.28 -10.98
N LYS A 75 1.66 -9.90 -11.08
CA LYS A 75 2.74 -10.64 -10.43
C LYS A 75 2.64 -10.53 -8.91
N MET A 76 2.24 -9.38 -8.40
CA MET A 76 2.03 -9.18 -6.96
C MET A 76 0.86 -10.01 -6.43
N ILE A 77 -0.26 -10.09 -7.15
CA ILE A 77 -1.41 -10.93 -6.77
C ILE A 77 -1.02 -12.40 -6.71
N LEU A 78 -0.29 -12.90 -7.72
CA LEU A 78 0.21 -14.28 -7.72
C LEU A 78 1.14 -14.53 -6.55
N TYR A 79 2.11 -13.63 -6.31
CA TYR A 79 3.04 -13.72 -5.20
C TYR A 79 2.32 -13.81 -3.85
N PHE A 80 1.32 -12.94 -3.60
CA PHE A 80 0.62 -12.95 -2.32
C PHE A 80 -0.33 -14.13 -2.15
N HIS A 81 -0.98 -14.63 -3.21
CA HIS A 81 -1.72 -15.89 -3.15
C HIS A 81 -0.82 -17.05 -2.73
N GLU A 82 0.34 -17.20 -3.37
CA GLU A 82 1.29 -18.27 -3.03
C GLU A 82 1.85 -18.11 -1.62
N ARG A 83 2.14 -16.87 -1.19
CA ARG A 83 2.56 -16.59 0.19
C ARG A 83 1.48 -16.98 1.21
N ILE A 84 0.22 -16.68 0.96
CA ILE A 84 -0.86 -17.06 1.88
C ILE A 84 -1.00 -18.57 1.94
N LYS A 85 -1.03 -19.27 0.80
CA LYS A 85 -1.06 -20.75 0.77
C LYS A 85 0.11 -21.34 1.56
N PHE A 86 1.31 -20.82 1.35
CA PHE A 86 2.50 -21.23 2.09
C PHE A 86 2.33 -21.02 3.59
N LEU A 87 1.94 -19.81 4.02
CA LEU A 87 1.74 -19.50 5.44
C LEU A 87 0.64 -20.36 6.08
N SER A 88 -0.43 -20.66 5.34
CA SER A 88 -1.49 -21.57 5.79
C SER A 88 -1.03 -23.03 5.87
N SER A 89 0.02 -23.42 5.14
CA SER A 89 0.60 -24.76 5.22
C SER A 89 1.58 -24.92 6.40
N LEU A 90 2.05 -23.82 6.99
CA LEU A 90 2.97 -23.87 8.12
C LEU A 90 2.24 -24.36 9.40
N PRO A 91 2.90 -25.17 10.24
CA PRO A 91 2.33 -25.56 11.53
C PRO A 91 2.12 -24.31 12.39
N ARG A 92 0.93 -24.19 13.00
CA ARG A 92 0.45 -23.02 13.78
C ARG A 92 1.41 -22.49 14.88
N GLY A 93 2.48 -23.21 15.23
CA GLY A 93 3.48 -22.79 16.22
C GLY A 93 4.70 -22.04 15.69
N TRP A 94 4.88 -21.91 14.36
CA TRP A 94 6.06 -21.26 13.76
C TRP A 94 5.89 -19.74 13.55
N ILE A 95 4.64 -19.26 13.51
CA ILE A 95 4.33 -17.83 13.44
C ILE A 95 4.06 -17.36 14.86
N LYS A 96 5.13 -17.17 15.65
CA LYS A 96 5.06 -16.37 16.87
C LYS A 96 5.22 -14.91 16.44
N ILE A 97 4.11 -14.20 16.34
CA ILE A 97 4.10 -12.73 16.38
C ILE A 97 4.00 -12.36 17.86
#